data_AF-A0A3A5VCL4-F1
#
_entry.id   AF-A0A3A5VCL4-F1
#
_cell.length_a   1.000
_cell.length_b   1.000
_cell.length_c   1.000
_cell.angle_alpha   90.00
_cell.angle_beta   90.00
_cell.angle_gamma   90.00
#
_symmetry.space_group_name_H-M   'P 1'
#
loop_
_entity.id
_entity.type
_entity.pdbx_description
1 polymer ?
#
loop_
_entity_poly.entity_id
_entity_poly.type
_entity_poly.pdbx_seq_one_letter_code
_entity_poly.pdbx_strand_id
1 'polypeptide(L)'
;ANGFNLIGRTVMTVDDQIVYTSEIDPMTGEVVPKPMVVTGQLSDELGVNLTDRNIRVNYEMVNGQTGPVACQSGMTDMDGFFSIGCPLSDVMAGKAKVTVTYSAYDNNDAYRYENKTVQTEFDVFSNSTLQITEVGPFKSSVDQWVAQNGSRYPVLYLKESFHVDAFLAQSNGQSVGGKCLNLYLDPDENIRPLATIRTSDIDGTVEWFSGDPTQNPTLRGVETTGGKLEGFRTLRVAFEPDRNVPGGCDKDNSNALNGSAMDIEILVRSRIDLQVKQTWSNSGANGVDEGDRVYGEIALLRDRLDLAVENEEVIFSYQYFDDATGEWVVSDLNNKSRTNEQGIASFEWAFDGKSCDGQPCSGLWRITAFYPGSTLFSASQDNITHEVSYKKADALSSDGGLLSPGNLLGLAIVVMALLIAGAIYYQRVQERRQVQALRGILTDAMMQLEASNEYIAAIFDCYKSLVKHFKKYGFMKKVYETAREFEAAVRSAFNMVPTDQLDNFLSIFEEARYSEHTIDATHRDRAIQTLNAITNSLTMSLGEEATVKRVDIASLYENQTKAGQFVDADGTVRQAGIVEGEGSDFKI
;
A
#
# COMPACT_ATOMS: atom_id res chain seq x y z
N ALA A 1 -56.53 20.91 79.97
CA ALA A 1 -55.89 22.19 79.59
C ALA A 1 -54.82 21.85 78.57
N ASN A 2 -55.05 22.18 77.30
CA ASN A 2 -54.04 22.00 76.25
C ASN A 2 -53.09 23.19 76.38
N GLY A 3 -51.92 22.96 76.99
CA GLY A 3 -50.86 23.97 77.04
C GLY A 3 -50.39 24.31 75.63
N PHE A 4 -49.92 25.54 75.43
CA PHE A 4 -49.19 25.93 74.23
C PHE A 4 -47.70 25.65 74.45
N ASN A 5 -47.04 25.05 73.46
CA ASN A 5 -45.61 24.87 73.45
C ASN A 5 -45.00 25.82 72.42
N LEU A 6 -43.87 26.44 72.76
CA LEU A 6 -43.05 27.20 71.83
C LEU A 6 -42.00 26.24 71.28
N ILE A 7 -42.07 25.99 69.97
CA ILE A 7 -41.14 25.10 69.27
C ILE A 7 -40.08 25.99 68.60
N GLY A 8 -38.81 25.78 68.93
CA GLY A 8 -37.69 26.47 68.33
C GLY A 8 -37.30 25.87 66.99
N ARG A 9 -36.81 26.71 66.06
CA ARG A 9 -36.28 26.22 64.79
C ARG A 9 -34.88 25.66 64.97
N THR A 10 -34.61 24.60 64.21
CA THR A 10 -33.29 23.97 64.14
C THR A 10 -32.54 24.43 62.90
N VAL A 11 -31.25 24.70 63.10
CA VAL A 11 -30.29 25.07 62.06
C VAL A 11 -29.31 23.90 61.91
N MET A 12 -29.18 23.42 60.68
CA MET A 12 -28.26 22.33 60.35
C MET A 12 -27.41 22.77 59.17
N THR A 13 -26.10 22.67 59.34
CA THR A 13 -25.10 22.89 58.29
C THR A 13 -24.44 21.55 57.98
N VAL A 14 -24.13 21.33 56.71
CA VAL A 14 -23.40 20.14 56.21
C VAL A 14 -22.21 20.67 55.45
N ASP A 15 -21.02 20.15 55.74
CA ASP A 15 -19.80 20.59 55.09
C ASP A 15 -19.68 19.97 53.69
N ASP A 16 -19.29 20.76 52.71
CA ASP A 16 -18.97 20.26 51.36
C ASP A 16 -17.64 19.50 51.37
N GLN A 17 -17.59 18.36 50.69
CA GLN A 17 -16.39 17.54 50.62
C GLN A 17 -16.19 16.90 49.24
N ILE A 18 -14.92 16.71 48.88
CA ILE A 18 -14.50 15.86 47.76
C ILE A 18 -14.26 14.45 48.30
N VAL A 19 -14.94 13.47 47.71
CA VAL A 19 -14.94 12.09 48.21
C VAL A 19 -14.18 11.19 47.25
N TYR A 20 -13.32 10.32 47.77
CA TYR A 20 -12.66 9.27 47.01
C TYR A 20 -13.22 7.91 47.42
N THR A 21 -13.58 7.06 46.46
CA THR A 21 -14.12 5.71 46.75
C THR A 21 -13.08 4.75 47.33
N SER A 22 -11.79 5.07 47.17
CA SER A 22 -10.69 4.20 47.55
C SER A 22 -9.42 4.98 47.86
N GLU A 23 -8.54 4.40 48.65
CA GLU A 23 -7.19 4.89 48.93
C GLU A 23 -6.15 3.78 48.79
N ILE A 24 -4.89 4.14 48.57
CA ILE A 24 -3.79 3.17 48.49
C ILE A 24 -3.22 3.03 49.90
N ASP A 25 -3.21 1.80 50.42
CA ASP A 25 -2.57 1.50 51.70
C ASP A 25 -1.05 1.75 51.58
N PRO A 26 -0.47 2.68 52.36
CA PRO A 26 0.94 3.04 52.25
C PRO A 26 1.91 1.91 52.63
N MET A 27 1.43 0.87 53.33
CA MET A 27 2.24 -0.26 53.79
C MET A 27 2.22 -1.43 52.79
N THR A 28 1.08 -1.69 52.14
CA THR A 28 0.89 -2.84 51.25
C THR A 28 0.87 -2.46 49.77
N GLY A 29 0.58 -1.19 49.46
CA GLY A 29 0.34 -0.72 48.09
C GLY A 29 -0.99 -1.17 47.51
N GLU A 30 -1.84 -1.86 48.28
CA GLU A 30 -3.15 -2.33 47.82
C GLU A 30 -4.19 -1.21 47.86
N VAL A 31 -5.17 -1.29 46.97
CA VAL A 31 -6.28 -0.33 46.94
C VAL A 31 -7.38 -0.78 47.88
N VAL A 32 -7.65 0.01 48.91
CA VAL A 32 -8.65 -0.27 49.94
C VAL A 32 -9.85 0.67 49.77
N PRO A 33 -11.10 0.17 49.86
CA PRO A 33 -12.28 1.02 49.83
C PRO A 33 -12.30 2.04 50.97
N LYS A 34 -12.65 3.28 50.65
CA LYS A 34 -12.73 4.38 51.62
C LYS A 34 -14.19 4.81 51.80
N PRO A 35 -14.72 4.85 53.04
CA PRO A 35 -16.05 5.38 53.27
C PRO A 35 -16.09 6.89 53.07
N MET A 36 -17.25 7.39 52.63
CA MET A 36 -17.57 8.81 52.67
C MET A 36 -17.86 9.22 54.12
N VAL A 37 -17.35 10.36 54.57
CA VAL A 37 -17.60 10.86 55.93
C VAL A 37 -18.37 12.17 55.84
N VAL A 38 -19.65 12.14 56.22
CA VAL A 38 -20.50 13.33 56.19
C VAL A 38 -20.36 14.07 57.52
N THR A 39 -19.88 15.31 57.47
CA THR A 39 -19.71 16.17 58.63
C THR A 39 -20.64 17.38 58.59
N GLY A 40 -20.95 17.91 59.75
CA GLY A 40 -21.75 19.12 59.87
C GLY A 40 -22.04 19.46 61.32
N GLN A 41 -22.89 20.47 61.53
CA GLN A 41 -23.25 20.97 62.85
C GLN A 41 -24.76 21.15 62.98
N LEU A 42 -25.28 20.85 64.17
CA LEU A 42 -26.67 21.06 64.56
C LEU A 42 -26.74 22.08 65.72
N SER A 43 -27.50 23.14 65.49
CA SER A 43 -27.77 24.19 66.48
C SER A 43 -29.23 24.62 66.44
N ASP A 44 -29.67 25.40 67.44
CA ASP A 44 -30.95 26.10 67.38
C ASP A 44 -30.83 27.49 66.72
N GLU A 45 -31.97 28.15 66.54
CA GLU A 45 -32.07 29.50 65.97
C GLU A 45 -31.32 30.61 66.74
N LEU A 46 -30.90 30.34 67.98
CA LEU A 46 -30.13 31.25 68.83
C LEU A 46 -28.64 30.91 68.85
N GLY A 47 -28.21 29.88 68.11
CA GLY A 47 -26.83 29.41 68.04
C GLY A 47 -26.42 28.51 69.21
N VAL A 48 -27.38 27.94 69.96
CA VAL A 48 -27.09 26.95 70.99
C VAL A 48 -26.89 25.59 70.33
N ASN A 49 -25.77 24.94 70.64
CA ASN A 49 -25.42 23.63 70.10
C ASN A 49 -26.38 22.55 70.62
N LEU A 50 -26.91 21.72 69.71
CA LEU A 50 -27.78 20.60 70.06
C LEU A 50 -26.95 19.34 70.21
N THR A 51 -26.60 18.99 71.45
CA THR A 51 -25.72 17.85 71.80
C THR A 51 -26.48 16.54 71.94
N ASP A 52 -25.80 15.40 71.77
CA ASP A 52 -26.36 14.05 71.94
C ASP A 52 -27.65 13.80 71.13
N ARG A 53 -27.74 14.40 69.93
CA ARG A 53 -28.87 14.24 69.01
C ARG A 53 -28.52 13.28 67.90
N ASN A 54 -29.38 12.29 67.70
CA ASN A 54 -29.29 11.33 66.62
C ASN A 54 -29.57 11.99 65.27
N ILE A 55 -28.66 11.78 64.33
CA ILE A 55 -28.68 12.27 62.95
C ILE A 55 -28.69 11.07 62.00
N ARG A 56 -29.59 11.11 61.03
CA ARG A 56 -29.69 10.11 59.97
C ARG A 56 -29.15 10.69 58.67
N VAL A 57 -28.30 9.93 57.99
CA VAL A 57 -27.75 10.28 56.68
C VAL A 57 -28.10 9.19 55.70
N ASN A 58 -28.69 9.58 54.58
CA ASN A 58 -28.91 8.72 53.43
C ASN A 58 -28.24 9.37 52.22
N TYR A 59 -27.73 8.58 51.28
CA TYR A 59 -27.24 9.10 50.01
C TYR A 59 -27.80 8.32 48.82
N GLU A 60 -27.88 8.98 47.67
CA GLU A 60 -28.33 8.40 46.40
C GLU A 60 -27.47 8.96 45.27
N MET A 61 -27.04 8.12 44.33
CA MET A 61 -26.27 8.60 43.18
C MET A 61 -27.21 9.28 42.17
N VAL A 62 -26.85 10.47 41.69
CA VAL A 62 -27.72 11.32 40.84
C VAL A 62 -28.13 10.63 39.52
N ASN A 63 -27.38 9.62 39.07
CA ASN A 63 -27.70 8.77 37.91
C ASN A 63 -27.60 7.26 38.22
N GLY A 64 -27.64 6.88 39.50
CA GLY A 64 -27.58 5.47 39.90
C GLY A 64 -28.90 4.75 39.66
N GLN A 65 -28.84 3.45 39.33
CA GLN A 65 -30.03 2.59 39.32
C GLN A 65 -30.39 2.06 40.72
N THR A 66 -29.53 2.31 41.70
CA THR A 66 -29.70 1.97 43.10
C THR A 66 -30.44 3.09 43.84
N GLY A 67 -31.46 2.70 44.62
CA GLY A 67 -32.19 3.63 45.49
C GLY A 67 -31.35 4.15 46.66
N PRO A 68 -31.91 5.02 47.52
CA PRO A 68 -31.18 5.65 48.59
C PRO A 68 -30.59 4.65 49.59
N VAL A 69 -29.29 4.75 49.84
CA VAL A 69 -28.53 3.94 50.79
C VAL A 69 -28.48 4.66 52.14
N ALA A 70 -28.86 3.97 53.21
CA ALA A 70 -28.78 4.50 54.57
C ALA A 70 -27.39 4.28 55.17
N CYS A 71 -26.81 5.34 55.74
CA CYS A 71 -25.55 5.28 56.47
C CYS A 71 -25.76 4.88 57.93
N GLN A 72 -24.66 4.61 58.65
CA GLN A 72 -24.74 4.39 60.10
C GLN A 72 -25.16 5.69 60.78
N SER A 73 -26.28 5.68 61.51
CA SER A 73 -26.72 6.86 62.25
C SER A 73 -25.68 7.25 63.31
N GLY A 74 -25.42 8.54 63.44
CA GLY A 74 -24.48 9.09 64.43
C GLY A 74 -25.16 10.08 65.37
N MET A 75 -24.49 10.42 66.47
CA MET A 75 -24.95 11.45 67.39
C MET A 75 -24.07 12.70 67.29
N THR A 76 -24.64 13.86 67.60
CA THR A 76 -23.89 15.10 67.76
C THR A 76 -23.06 15.10 69.04
N ASP A 77 -21.88 15.70 68.99
CA ASP A 77 -20.99 15.86 70.14
C ASP A 77 -21.39 17.03 71.05
N MET A 78 -20.52 17.38 72.00
CA MET A 78 -20.73 18.48 72.96
C MET A 78 -20.83 19.87 72.31
N ASP A 79 -20.31 20.02 71.10
CA ASP A 79 -20.34 21.25 70.32
C ASP A 79 -21.39 21.19 69.18
N GLY A 80 -22.22 20.15 69.17
CA GLY A 80 -23.28 19.96 68.19
C GLY A 80 -22.77 19.44 66.83
N PHE A 81 -21.51 19.06 66.70
CA PHE A 81 -20.96 18.51 65.47
C PHE A 81 -21.28 17.03 65.32
N PHE A 82 -21.50 16.57 64.10
CA PHE A 82 -21.66 15.15 63.77
C PHE A 82 -20.67 14.71 62.70
N SER A 83 -20.28 13.44 62.75
CA SER A 83 -19.43 12.77 61.75
C SER A 83 -19.97 11.37 61.50
N ILE A 84 -20.46 11.13 60.29
CA ILE A 84 -21.17 9.90 59.92
C ILE A 84 -20.50 9.24 58.72
N GLY A 85 -20.06 7.99 58.91
CA GLY A 85 -19.49 7.15 57.86
C GLY A 85 -20.55 6.49 56.98
N CYS A 86 -20.41 6.65 55.66
CA CYS A 86 -21.25 6.07 54.63
C CYS A 86 -20.39 5.12 53.76
N PRO A 87 -20.72 3.82 53.68
CA PRO A 87 -19.96 2.88 52.87
C PRO A 87 -20.11 3.16 51.38
N LEU A 88 -19.02 3.04 50.61
CA LEU A 88 -18.97 3.26 49.14
C LEU A 88 -18.49 2.01 48.36
N SER A 89 -18.61 0.81 48.92
CA SER A 89 -18.13 -0.42 48.29
C SER A 89 -18.78 -0.72 46.94
N ASP A 90 -20.06 -0.37 46.78
CA ASP A 90 -20.88 -0.75 45.63
C ASP A 90 -21.45 0.46 44.87
N VAL A 91 -20.65 1.53 44.79
CA VAL A 91 -21.09 2.81 44.26
C VAL A 91 -20.20 3.24 43.09
N MET A 92 -20.84 3.64 41.99
CA MET A 92 -20.17 4.23 40.83
C MET A 92 -19.65 5.64 41.13
N ALA A 93 -18.53 6.06 40.52
CA ALA A 93 -18.06 7.44 40.63
C ALA A 93 -19.02 8.40 39.91
N GLY A 94 -19.14 9.63 40.42
CA GLY A 94 -20.07 10.62 39.91
C GLY A 94 -20.50 11.61 40.98
N LYS A 95 -21.78 12.02 40.96
CA LYS A 95 -22.37 12.89 41.98
C LYS A 95 -23.27 12.10 42.92
N ALA A 96 -23.03 12.22 44.22
CA ALA A 96 -23.86 11.63 45.27
C ALA A 96 -24.72 12.72 45.92
N LYS A 97 -26.04 12.55 45.87
CA LYS A 97 -27.00 13.39 46.59
C LYS A 97 -27.12 12.88 48.02
N VAL A 98 -26.62 13.65 48.97
CA VAL A 98 -26.63 13.32 50.40
C VAL A 98 -27.80 14.03 51.07
N THR A 99 -28.61 13.29 51.82
CA THR A 99 -29.74 13.79 52.60
C THR A 99 -29.46 13.55 54.08
N VAL A 100 -29.22 14.63 54.81
CA VAL A 100 -29.03 14.62 56.27
C VAL A 100 -30.35 15.01 56.93
N THR A 101 -30.81 14.22 57.90
CA THR A 101 -32.09 14.41 58.58
C THR A 101 -31.93 14.37 60.10
N TYR A 102 -32.35 15.45 60.74
CA TYR A 102 -32.67 15.53 62.16
C TYR A 102 -34.18 15.39 62.35
N SER A 103 -34.58 14.46 63.20
CA SER A 103 -35.97 14.21 63.58
C SER A 103 -36.13 14.46 65.07
N ALA A 104 -36.94 15.46 65.43
CA ALA A 104 -37.25 15.78 66.81
C ALA A 104 -38.03 14.65 67.50
N TYR A 105 -38.82 13.88 66.74
CA TYR A 105 -39.53 12.71 67.27
C TYR A 105 -38.57 11.59 67.68
N ASP A 106 -37.59 11.29 66.82
CA ASP A 106 -36.59 10.25 67.11
C ASP A 106 -35.66 10.63 68.28
N ASN A 107 -35.58 11.92 68.58
CA ASN A 107 -34.73 12.50 69.63
C ASN A 107 -35.48 12.89 70.92
N ASN A 108 -36.78 12.56 71.03
CA ASN A 108 -37.65 12.97 72.15
C ASN A 108 -37.72 14.50 72.37
N ASP A 109 -37.50 15.27 71.32
CA ASP A 109 -37.50 16.74 71.28
C ASP A 109 -38.75 17.32 70.60
N ALA A 110 -39.76 16.50 70.31
CA ALA A 110 -40.94 16.90 69.51
C ALA A 110 -41.73 18.11 70.06
N TYR A 111 -41.54 18.46 71.33
CA TYR A 111 -42.16 19.63 71.97
C TYR A 111 -41.21 20.84 72.10
N ARG A 112 -39.96 20.72 71.65
CA ARG A 112 -38.89 21.72 71.80
C ARG A 112 -38.38 22.22 70.45
N TYR A 113 -38.21 21.32 69.48
CA TYR A 113 -37.50 21.62 68.23
C TYR A 113 -38.25 21.09 67.01
N GLU A 114 -38.13 21.80 65.88
CA GLU A 114 -38.65 21.34 64.58
C GLU A 114 -37.70 20.33 63.90
N ASN A 115 -38.25 19.44 63.09
CA ASN A 115 -37.46 18.54 62.23
C ASN A 115 -36.69 19.36 61.17
N LYS A 116 -35.49 18.89 60.81
CA LYS A 116 -34.67 19.52 59.77
C LYS A 116 -34.08 18.49 58.84
N THR A 117 -34.22 18.74 57.54
CA THR A 117 -33.56 17.97 56.49
C THR A 117 -32.76 18.92 55.60
N VAL A 118 -31.52 18.53 55.28
CA VAL A 118 -30.64 19.25 54.36
C VAL A 118 -30.21 18.28 53.26
N GLN A 119 -30.23 18.75 52.01
CA GLN A 119 -29.76 18.00 50.85
C GLN A 119 -28.57 18.72 50.22
N THR A 120 -27.50 17.97 49.98
CA THR A 120 -26.24 18.44 49.39
C THR A 120 -25.76 17.45 48.32
N GLU A 121 -24.89 17.88 47.42
CA GLU A 121 -24.29 17.02 46.39
C GLU A 121 -22.77 16.96 46.57
N PHE A 122 -22.23 15.75 46.69
CA PHE A 122 -20.79 15.53 46.78
C PHE A 122 -20.26 14.94 45.48
N ASP A 123 -19.09 15.42 45.05
CA ASP A 123 -18.36 14.85 43.93
C ASP A 123 -17.55 13.63 44.42
N VAL A 124 -17.88 12.46 43.88
CA VAL A 124 -17.28 11.17 44.20
C VAL A 124 -16.34 10.77 43.08
N PHE A 125 -15.05 10.74 43.40
CA PHE A 125 -13.96 10.38 42.50
C PHE A 125 -13.47 8.96 42.74
N SER A 126 -13.01 8.30 41.69
CA SER A 126 -12.42 6.97 41.77
C SER A 126 -11.26 6.81 40.80
N ASN A 127 -10.32 5.94 41.17
CA ASN A 127 -9.31 5.46 40.24
C ASN A 127 -9.91 4.34 39.39
N SER A 128 -9.58 4.33 38.09
CA SER A 128 -9.92 3.21 37.22
C SER A 128 -8.79 2.18 37.20
N THR A 129 -9.15 0.94 36.95
CA THR A 129 -8.25 -0.20 36.73
C THR A 129 -8.64 -0.86 35.42
N LEU A 130 -7.66 -1.04 34.55
CA LEU A 130 -7.86 -1.66 33.25
C LEU A 130 -7.17 -3.02 33.23
N GLN A 131 -7.86 -4.02 32.69
CA GLN A 131 -7.33 -5.36 32.51
C GLN A 131 -7.55 -5.85 31.08
N ILE A 132 -6.48 -6.26 30.40
CA ILE A 132 -6.56 -6.99 29.12
C ILE A 132 -6.78 -8.47 29.45
N THR A 133 -7.88 -9.03 28.95
CA THR A 133 -8.29 -10.41 29.22
C THR A 133 -7.85 -11.37 28.13
N GLU A 134 -7.91 -10.96 26.87
CA GLU A 134 -7.54 -11.79 25.72
C GLU A 134 -6.93 -10.95 24.61
N VAL A 135 -5.94 -11.50 23.92
CA VAL A 135 -5.38 -10.97 22.68
C VAL A 135 -5.08 -12.15 21.77
N GLY A 136 -5.51 -12.08 20.52
CA GLY A 136 -5.25 -13.16 19.59
C GLY A 136 -5.50 -12.80 18.12
N PRO A 137 -5.06 -13.67 17.20
CA PRO A 137 -5.29 -13.47 15.77
C PRO A 137 -6.77 -13.63 15.40
N PHE A 138 -7.16 -13.00 14.29
CA PHE A 138 -8.53 -13.02 13.79
C PHE A 138 -9.55 -12.60 14.88
N LYS A 139 -10.81 -13.00 14.73
CA LYS A 139 -11.91 -12.51 15.57
C LYS A 139 -11.97 -13.13 16.97
N SER A 140 -11.52 -14.38 17.12
CA SER A 140 -11.69 -15.14 18.37
C SER A 140 -10.72 -16.32 18.47
N SER A 141 -9.60 -16.26 17.73
CA SER A 141 -8.58 -17.32 17.78
C SER A 141 -7.47 -16.88 18.72
N VAL A 142 -7.04 -17.77 19.59
CA VAL A 142 -5.94 -17.50 20.52
C VAL A 142 -4.72 -18.29 20.08
N ASP A 143 -3.59 -17.61 19.98
CA ASP A 143 -2.29 -18.21 19.69
C ASP A 143 -1.27 -17.68 20.71
N GLN A 144 -0.38 -18.55 21.16
CA GLN A 144 0.58 -18.24 22.23
C GLN A 144 1.93 -18.88 21.95
N TRP A 145 2.98 -18.11 22.17
CA TRP A 145 4.35 -18.59 22.17
C TRP A 145 4.86 -18.73 23.60
N VAL A 146 5.48 -19.88 23.89
CA VAL A 146 6.06 -20.17 25.19
C VAL A 146 7.57 -20.01 25.11
N ALA A 147 8.09 -19.06 25.87
CA ALA A 147 9.51 -18.84 26.02
C ALA A 147 10.19 -20.01 26.76
N GLN A 148 11.50 -20.14 26.60
CA GLN A 148 12.30 -21.17 27.28
C GLN A 148 12.21 -21.10 28.82
N ASN A 149 11.89 -19.92 29.36
CA ASN A 149 11.68 -19.69 30.79
C ASN A 149 10.25 -20.03 31.28
N GLY A 150 9.36 -20.46 30.37
CA GLY A 150 7.96 -20.77 30.67
C GLY A 150 6.97 -19.61 30.57
N SER A 151 7.44 -18.38 30.30
CA SER A 151 6.57 -17.22 30.05
C SER A 151 5.75 -17.41 28.76
N ARG A 152 4.50 -16.97 28.78
CA ARG A 152 3.57 -17.08 27.64
C ARG A 152 3.29 -15.71 27.08
N TYR A 153 3.43 -15.57 25.76
CA TYR A 153 3.16 -14.32 25.04
C TYR A 153 2.10 -14.57 23.97
N PRO A 154 1.05 -13.74 23.87
CA PRO A 154 0.12 -13.81 22.76
C PRO A 154 0.83 -13.59 21.43
N VAL A 155 0.46 -14.36 20.41
CA VAL A 155 1.05 -14.29 19.08
C VAL A 155 0.08 -13.61 18.14
N LEU A 156 0.56 -12.58 17.43
CA LEU A 156 -0.17 -11.97 16.32
C LEU A 156 0.61 -12.10 15.02
N TYR A 157 -0.07 -11.94 13.88
CA TYR A 157 0.54 -12.06 12.57
C TYR A 157 0.59 -10.72 11.84
N LEU A 158 1.77 -10.38 11.30
CA LEU A 158 2.00 -9.15 10.56
C LEU A 158 1.03 -9.05 9.36
N LYS A 159 0.41 -7.88 9.19
CA LYS A 159 -0.64 -7.59 8.19
C LYS A 159 -1.93 -8.42 8.32
N GLU A 160 -2.08 -9.22 9.37
CA GLU A 160 -3.33 -9.95 9.63
C GLU A 160 -4.18 -9.24 10.69
N SER A 161 -5.47 -9.54 10.67
CA SER A 161 -6.40 -9.03 11.67
C SER A 161 -6.20 -9.69 13.02
N PHE A 162 -6.56 -8.97 14.08
CA PHE A 162 -6.46 -9.43 15.47
C PHE A 162 -7.60 -8.85 16.29
N HIS A 163 -7.83 -9.44 17.45
CA HIS A 163 -8.78 -8.94 18.43
C HIS A 163 -8.10 -8.68 19.78
N VAL A 164 -8.75 -7.82 20.56
CA VAL A 164 -8.32 -7.44 21.90
C VAL A 164 -9.56 -7.35 22.77
N ASP A 165 -9.56 -8.14 23.83
CA ASP A 165 -10.60 -8.10 24.84
C ASP A 165 -10.04 -7.52 26.13
N ALA A 166 -10.81 -6.64 26.74
CA ALA A 166 -10.42 -5.96 27.97
C ALA A 166 -11.63 -5.70 28.88
N PHE A 167 -11.34 -5.25 30.09
CA PHE A 167 -12.31 -4.91 31.10
C PHE A 167 -11.86 -3.65 31.83
N LEU A 168 -12.76 -2.67 31.93
CA LEU A 168 -12.55 -1.45 32.70
C LEU A 168 -13.38 -1.50 33.97
N ALA A 169 -12.72 -1.35 35.11
CA ALA A 169 -13.34 -1.28 36.41
C ALA A 169 -12.88 -0.06 37.19
N GLN A 170 -13.58 0.24 38.26
CA GLN A 170 -13.10 1.12 39.32
C GLN A 170 -12.25 0.31 40.30
N SER A 171 -11.45 0.99 41.12
CA SER A 171 -10.63 0.30 42.12
C SER A 171 -11.42 -0.40 43.23
N ASN A 172 -12.71 -0.12 43.39
CA ASN A 172 -13.61 -0.86 44.26
C ASN A 172 -14.23 -2.11 43.58
N GLY A 173 -13.85 -2.42 42.34
CA GLY A 173 -14.30 -3.58 41.58
C GLY A 173 -15.56 -3.38 40.74
N GLN A 174 -16.21 -2.20 40.82
CA GLN A 174 -17.39 -1.90 40.00
C GLN A 174 -17.02 -1.73 38.53
N SER A 175 -17.80 -2.34 37.63
CA SER A 175 -17.59 -2.20 36.18
C SER A 175 -17.89 -0.79 35.69
N VAL A 176 -17.15 -0.34 34.67
CA VAL A 176 -17.30 1.01 34.11
C VAL A 176 -17.69 0.95 32.63
N GLY A 177 -18.97 1.23 32.36
CA GLY A 177 -19.54 1.23 31.01
C GLY A 177 -19.53 2.58 30.29
N GLY A 178 -19.69 2.53 28.96
CA GLY A 178 -19.89 3.70 28.10
C GLY A 178 -18.66 4.59 27.88
N LYS A 179 -17.48 4.16 28.35
CA LYS A 179 -16.23 4.92 28.29
C LYS A 179 -15.44 4.61 27.04
N CYS A 180 -14.74 5.62 26.53
CA CYS A 180 -13.89 5.49 25.35
C CYS A 180 -12.45 5.15 25.78
N LEU A 181 -11.89 4.10 25.19
CA LEU A 181 -10.52 3.62 25.38
C LEU A 181 -9.74 3.75 24.07
N ASN A 182 -8.45 4.03 24.21
CA ASN A 182 -7.48 4.08 23.12
C ASN A 182 -6.67 2.79 23.08
N LEU A 183 -6.51 2.24 21.87
CA LEU A 183 -5.66 1.08 21.62
C LEU A 183 -4.40 1.54 20.89
N TYR A 184 -3.23 1.17 21.42
CA TYR A 184 -1.92 1.51 20.86
C TYR A 184 -1.12 0.26 20.58
N LEU A 185 -0.29 0.33 19.54
CA LEU A 185 0.74 -0.64 19.22
C LEU A 185 2.08 0.09 19.20
N ASP A 186 3.00 -0.37 20.03
CA ASP A 186 4.31 0.25 20.29
C ASP A 186 4.20 1.73 20.68
N PRO A 187 3.51 2.06 21.80
CA PRO A 187 3.20 3.45 22.18
C PRO A 187 4.44 4.35 22.37
N ASP A 188 5.61 3.76 22.64
CA ASP A 188 6.88 4.50 22.77
C ASP A 188 7.42 5.02 21.42
N GLU A 189 7.07 4.36 20.31
CA GLU A 189 7.45 4.75 18.95
C GLU A 189 6.30 5.41 18.19
N ASN A 190 5.06 4.95 18.43
CA ASN A 190 3.86 5.48 17.81
C ASN A 190 2.88 6.00 18.87
N ILE A 191 2.94 7.31 19.08
CA ILE A 191 2.08 8.02 20.03
C ILE A 191 0.61 8.14 19.56
N ARG A 192 0.27 7.73 18.34
CA ARG A 192 -1.11 7.78 17.84
C ARG A 192 -1.79 6.44 18.10
N PRO A 193 -3.02 6.45 18.65
CA PRO A 193 -3.77 5.22 18.81
C PRO A 193 -4.11 4.64 17.43
N LEU A 194 -4.11 3.32 17.35
CA LEU A 194 -4.47 2.57 16.16
C LEU A 194 -5.99 2.53 15.97
N ALA A 195 -6.72 2.50 17.07
CA ALA A 195 -8.19 2.53 17.11
C ALA A 195 -8.70 3.01 18.46
N THR A 196 -9.98 3.36 18.49
CA THR A 196 -10.74 3.62 19.71
C THR A 196 -11.76 2.52 19.92
N ILE A 197 -12.02 2.16 21.17
CA ILE A 197 -13.10 1.25 21.54
C ILE A 197 -13.92 1.82 22.68
N ARG A 198 -15.21 1.49 22.75
CA ARG A 198 -16.07 1.85 23.88
C ARG A 198 -16.34 0.64 24.77
N THR A 199 -16.31 0.84 26.09
CA THR A 199 -16.74 -0.17 27.06
C THR A 199 -18.25 -0.35 26.96
N SER A 200 -18.70 -1.59 27.12
CA SER A 200 -20.12 -1.95 27.19
C SER A 200 -20.79 -1.24 28.37
N ASP A 201 -21.96 -0.64 28.13
CA ASP A 201 -22.70 0.14 29.13
C ASP A 201 -23.14 -0.69 30.36
N ILE A 202 -23.18 -2.03 30.25
CA ILE A 202 -23.74 -2.93 31.26
C ILE A 202 -22.66 -3.47 32.18
N ASP A 203 -21.57 -3.97 31.62
CA ASP A 203 -20.59 -4.81 32.30
C ASP A 203 -19.17 -4.29 32.15
N GLY A 204 -18.93 -3.15 31.47
CA GLY A 204 -17.59 -2.55 31.37
C GLY A 204 -16.58 -3.37 30.57
N THR A 205 -17.03 -4.43 29.89
CA THR A 205 -16.23 -5.25 29.00
C THR A 205 -16.02 -4.55 27.65
N VAL A 206 -14.99 -4.99 26.95
CA VAL A 206 -14.47 -4.38 25.74
C VAL A 206 -14.10 -5.52 24.81
N GLU A 207 -14.71 -5.60 23.64
CA GLU A 207 -14.37 -6.55 22.58
C GLU A 207 -14.04 -5.77 21.31
N TRP A 208 -12.76 -5.73 20.94
CA TRP A 208 -12.28 -5.03 19.74
C TRP A 208 -11.79 -6.02 18.70
N PHE A 209 -12.20 -5.86 17.44
CA PHE A 209 -11.69 -6.64 16.32
C PHE A 209 -11.24 -5.73 15.17
N SER A 210 -9.99 -5.88 14.77
CA SER A 210 -9.38 -5.02 13.74
C SER A 210 -10.01 -5.17 12.35
N GLY A 211 -10.67 -6.30 12.08
CA GLY A 211 -11.35 -6.58 10.82
C GLY A 211 -12.81 -6.11 10.77
N ASP A 212 -13.33 -5.51 11.86
CA ASP A 212 -14.67 -4.93 11.86
C ASP A 212 -14.61 -3.49 11.32
N PRO A 213 -15.28 -3.16 10.19
CA PRO A 213 -15.25 -1.82 9.61
C PRO A 213 -15.93 -0.76 10.49
N THR A 214 -16.80 -1.17 11.42
CA THR A 214 -17.47 -0.26 12.35
C THR A 214 -16.55 0.17 13.50
N GLN A 215 -15.61 -0.70 13.89
CA GLN A 215 -14.66 -0.45 14.96
C GLN A 215 -13.31 0.07 14.45
N ASN A 216 -12.90 -0.36 13.26
CA ASN A 216 -11.67 0.04 12.61
C ASN A 216 -11.92 0.36 11.12
N PRO A 217 -12.22 1.63 10.79
CA PRO A 217 -12.46 2.05 9.41
C PRO A 217 -11.28 1.81 8.46
N THR A 218 -10.07 1.70 8.99
CA THR A 218 -8.88 1.43 8.16
C THR A 218 -8.77 -0.03 7.74
N LEU A 219 -9.45 -0.94 8.45
CA LEU A 219 -9.36 -2.40 8.31
C LEU A 219 -7.92 -2.95 8.39
N ARG A 220 -6.98 -2.13 8.88
CA ARG A 220 -5.59 -2.54 9.04
C ARG A 220 -5.46 -3.36 10.30
N GLY A 221 -4.81 -4.50 10.16
CA GLY A 221 -4.46 -5.38 11.26
C GLY A 221 -3.17 -4.95 11.93
N VAL A 222 -2.26 -5.89 12.17
CA VAL A 222 -0.93 -5.59 12.72
C VAL A 222 -0.06 -4.90 11.67
N GLU A 223 0.25 -3.62 11.90
CA GLU A 223 1.02 -2.78 10.98
C GLU A 223 2.49 -2.65 11.41
N THR A 224 3.32 -2.17 10.49
CA THR A 224 4.73 -1.90 10.78
C THR A 224 4.87 -0.60 11.55
N THR A 225 5.63 -0.64 12.66
CA THR A 225 5.94 0.55 13.48
C THR A 225 7.43 0.78 13.45
N GLY A 226 7.88 2.00 13.13
CA GLY A 226 9.31 2.34 13.13
C GLY A 226 10.18 1.49 12.19
N GLY A 227 9.60 0.84 11.17
CA GLY A 227 10.30 -0.10 10.28
C GLY A 227 10.46 -1.52 10.85
N LYS A 228 9.99 -1.79 12.06
CA LYS A 228 9.94 -3.13 12.64
C LYS A 228 8.89 -3.97 11.91
N LEU A 229 9.24 -5.19 11.55
CA LEU A 229 8.37 -6.18 10.91
C LEU A 229 7.94 -7.22 11.95
N GLU A 230 8.83 -8.14 12.32
CA GLU A 230 8.59 -9.17 13.34
C GLU A 230 9.23 -8.81 14.69
N GLY A 231 8.83 -9.50 15.75
CA GLY A 231 9.45 -9.43 17.08
C GLY A 231 8.46 -9.10 18.20
N PHE A 232 9.02 -8.90 19.39
CA PHE A 232 8.24 -8.47 20.55
C PHE A 232 7.81 -7.01 20.39
N ARG A 233 6.54 -6.77 20.70
CA ARG A 233 5.89 -5.48 20.61
C ARG A 233 5.01 -5.24 21.82
N THR A 234 4.73 -3.97 22.09
CA THR A 234 3.90 -3.58 23.24
C THR A 234 2.53 -3.17 22.76
N LEU A 235 1.51 -3.91 23.18
CA LEU A 235 0.12 -3.53 22.99
C LEU A 235 -0.35 -2.81 24.26
N ARG A 236 -0.90 -1.61 24.11
CA ARG A 236 -1.45 -0.82 25.23
C ARG A 236 -2.92 -0.53 24.99
N VAL A 237 -3.74 -0.82 25.99
CA VAL A 237 -5.10 -0.28 26.08
C VAL A 237 -5.07 0.81 27.15
N ALA A 238 -5.67 1.97 26.89
CA ALA A 238 -5.65 3.10 27.82
C ALA A 238 -6.99 3.83 27.89
N PHE A 239 -7.41 4.14 29.12
CA PHE A 239 -8.45 5.11 29.42
C PHE A 239 -7.81 6.46 29.78
N GLU A 240 -8.08 7.48 28.96
CA GLU A 240 -7.41 8.78 29.07
C GLU A 240 -8.43 9.92 29.21
N PRO A 241 -9.13 10.03 30.35
CA PRO A 241 -10.27 10.93 30.53
C PRO A 241 -9.89 12.40 30.56
N ASP A 242 -8.63 12.75 30.81
CA ASP A 242 -8.20 14.13 31.09
C ASP A 242 -7.79 14.93 29.84
N ARG A 243 -7.63 14.27 28.69
CA ARG A 243 -7.10 14.89 27.46
C ARG A 243 -7.83 14.43 26.21
N ASN A 244 -7.84 15.31 25.19
CA ASN A 244 -8.24 14.93 23.83
C ASN A 244 -7.04 14.29 23.14
N VAL A 245 -7.16 13.02 22.76
CA VAL A 245 -6.09 12.30 22.06
C VAL A 245 -6.29 12.44 20.54
N PRO A 246 -5.32 12.98 19.79
CA PRO A 246 -5.45 13.12 18.34
C PRO A 246 -5.62 11.76 17.63
N GLY A 247 -6.74 11.57 16.94
CA GLY A 247 -7.09 10.30 16.30
C GLY A 247 -7.59 9.22 17.27
N GLY A 248 -7.78 9.58 18.55
CA GLY A 248 -8.30 8.73 19.60
C GLY A 248 -9.56 9.29 20.23
N CYS A 249 -9.78 8.92 21.49
CA CYS A 249 -10.87 9.41 22.31
C CYS A 249 -10.72 10.89 22.67
N ASP A 250 -11.86 11.59 22.70
CA ASP A 250 -11.97 12.90 23.34
C ASP A 250 -11.94 12.78 24.86
N LYS A 251 -11.68 13.90 25.53
CA LYS A 251 -11.76 14.06 26.97
C LYS A 251 -13.12 13.58 27.48
N ASP A 252 -13.12 12.80 28.57
CA ASP A 252 -14.37 12.29 29.13
C ASP A 252 -15.18 13.43 29.77
N ASN A 253 -16.50 13.36 29.64
CA ASN A 253 -17.40 14.38 30.19
C ASN A 253 -17.56 14.27 31.71
N SER A 254 -17.36 13.08 32.28
CA SER A 254 -17.40 12.89 33.73
C SER A 254 -15.97 12.95 34.27
N ASN A 255 -15.60 14.08 34.89
CA ASN A 255 -14.30 14.22 35.55
C ASN A 255 -14.17 13.33 36.82
N ALA A 256 -15.01 12.31 37.00
CA ALA A 256 -15.12 11.51 38.21
C ALA A 256 -14.16 10.30 38.24
N LEU A 257 -13.56 9.94 37.11
CA LEU A 257 -12.65 8.80 37.01
C LEU A 257 -11.26 9.27 36.58
N ASN A 258 -10.22 8.79 37.28
CA ASN A 258 -8.85 8.96 36.84
C ASN A 258 -8.49 7.94 35.75
N GLY A 259 -7.61 8.33 34.84
CA GLY A 259 -7.12 7.47 33.75
C GLY A 259 -6.33 6.25 34.22
N SER A 260 -6.36 5.20 33.42
CA SER A 260 -5.58 3.97 33.63
C SER A 260 -5.13 3.39 32.29
N ALA A 261 -4.06 2.62 32.30
CA ALA A 261 -3.57 1.93 31.12
C ALA A 261 -3.00 0.56 31.50
N MET A 262 -3.08 -0.38 30.58
CA MET A 262 -2.46 -1.68 30.72
C MET A 262 -1.67 -2.02 29.46
N ASP A 263 -0.46 -2.51 29.68
CA ASP A 263 0.47 -2.94 28.65
C ASP A 263 0.63 -4.45 28.70
N ILE A 264 0.68 -5.07 27.53
CA ILE A 264 1.02 -6.47 27.37
C ILE A 264 2.04 -6.62 26.25
N GLU A 265 3.05 -7.47 26.48
CA GLU A 265 4.00 -7.87 25.45
C GLU A 265 3.39 -8.95 24.56
N ILE A 266 3.40 -8.70 23.26
CA ILE A 266 2.93 -9.62 22.23
C ILE A 266 4.10 -9.99 21.31
N LEU A 267 4.05 -11.19 20.75
CA LEU A 267 5.01 -11.62 19.73
C LEU A 267 4.36 -11.50 18.35
N VAL A 268 4.85 -10.57 17.53
CA VAL A 268 4.43 -10.44 16.14
C VAL A 268 5.29 -11.34 15.26
N ARG A 269 4.64 -12.26 14.56
CA ARG A 269 5.25 -13.20 13.61
C ARG A 269 4.77 -12.92 12.18
N SER A 270 5.51 -13.40 11.20
CA SER A 270 5.07 -13.37 9.80
C SER A 270 4.70 -14.77 9.31
N ARG A 271 3.61 -14.85 8.56
CA ARG A 271 3.31 -16.06 7.78
C ARG A 271 4.20 -16.13 6.56
N ILE A 272 4.52 -17.35 6.20
CA ILE A 272 5.48 -17.64 5.14
C ILE A 272 4.80 -18.36 3.99
N ASP A 273 5.14 -17.94 2.79
CA ASP A 273 4.81 -18.58 1.52
C ASP A 273 6.09 -19.17 0.90
N LEU A 274 5.95 -20.34 0.29
CA LEU A 274 7.01 -21.03 -0.43
C LEU A 274 6.73 -20.93 -1.92
N GLN A 275 7.70 -20.41 -2.68
CA GLN A 275 7.58 -20.28 -4.14
C GLN A 275 8.72 -20.99 -4.85
N VAL A 276 8.41 -21.79 -5.86
CA VAL A 276 9.44 -22.43 -6.70
C VAL A 276 10.09 -21.39 -7.60
N LYS A 277 11.42 -21.22 -7.49
CA LYS A 277 12.21 -20.43 -8.44
C LYS A 277 12.76 -21.31 -9.55
N GLN A 278 13.29 -22.46 -9.19
CA GLN A 278 13.73 -23.48 -10.13
C GLN A 278 13.15 -24.83 -9.74
N THR A 279 12.33 -25.39 -10.64
CA THR A 279 11.72 -26.70 -10.42
C THR A 279 12.74 -27.81 -10.60
N TRP A 280 12.60 -28.83 -9.77
CA TRP A 280 13.32 -30.10 -9.88
C TRP A 280 12.40 -31.22 -10.38
N SER A 281 11.23 -30.89 -10.95
CA SER A 281 10.33 -31.88 -11.52
C SER A 281 10.88 -32.42 -12.83
N ASN A 282 11.35 -33.66 -12.80
CA ASN A 282 11.89 -34.37 -13.95
C ASN A 282 11.20 -35.73 -14.07
N SER A 283 10.03 -35.77 -14.68
CA SER A 283 9.22 -36.98 -14.79
C SER A 283 9.02 -37.45 -16.24
N GLY A 284 8.94 -38.76 -16.44
CA GLY A 284 8.60 -39.39 -17.72
C GLY A 284 9.62 -39.09 -18.83
N ALA A 285 9.22 -38.31 -19.84
CA ALA A 285 10.06 -38.02 -21.01
C ALA A 285 11.29 -37.14 -20.68
N ASN A 286 11.24 -36.39 -19.56
CA ASN A 286 12.30 -35.51 -19.05
C ASN A 286 13.02 -36.13 -17.83
N GLY A 287 13.00 -37.46 -17.69
CA GLY A 287 13.72 -38.14 -16.62
C GLY A 287 15.24 -37.92 -16.68
N VAL A 288 15.89 -38.19 -15.55
CA VAL A 288 17.31 -37.90 -15.30
C VAL A 288 18.13 -39.19 -15.38
N ASP A 289 19.35 -39.14 -15.93
CA ASP A 289 20.24 -40.31 -15.95
C ASP A 289 21.07 -40.39 -14.67
N GLU A 290 21.67 -41.55 -14.41
CA GLU A 290 22.50 -41.77 -13.22
C GLU A 290 23.74 -40.85 -13.24
N GLY A 291 23.94 -40.11 -12.14
CA GLY A 291 25.04 -39.15 -11.98
C GLY A 291 24.76 -37.73 -12.47
N ASP A 292 23.64 -37.49 -13.15
CA ASP A 292 23.22 -36.14 -13.52
C ASP A 292 22.82 -35.32 -12.29
N ARG A 293 23.13 -34.03 -12.31
CA ARG A 293 22.86 -33.12 -11.19
C ARG A 293 21.44 -32.57 -11.28
N VAL A 294 20.63 -32.86 -10.25
CA VAL A 294 19.33 -32.26 -10.02
C VAL A 294 19.54 -31.01 -9.16
N TYR A 295 19.03 -29.89 -9.65
CA TYR A 295 19.09 -28.61 -8.96
C TYR A 295 17.69 -28.06 -8.75
N GLY A 296 17.43 -27.56 -7.55
CA GLY A 296 16.15 -26.99 -7.18
C GLY A 296 16.33 -25.75 -6.29
N GLU A 297 15.47 -24.77 -6.52
CA GLU A 297 15.45 -23.53 -5.74
C GLU A 297 14.04 -23.19 -5.31
N ILE A 298 13.90 -22.81 -4.04
CA ILE A 298 12.68 -22.23 -3.52
C ILE A 298 12.98 -20.88 -2.89
N ALA A 299 12.06 -19.95 -3.00
CA ALA A 299 12.07 -18.69 -2.29
C ALA A 299 11.10 -18.74 -1.11
N LEU A 300 11.59 -18.32 0.05
CA LEU A 300 10.85 -18.13 1.27
C LEU A 300 10.44 -16.65 1.36
N LEU A 301 9.15 -16.38 1.23
CA LEU A 301 8.61 -15.02 1.23
C LEU A 301 7.61 -14.83 2.35
N ARG A 302 7.44 -13.59 2.82
CA ARG A 302 6.33 -13.24 3.72
C ARG A 302 5.03 -13.20 2.92
N ASP A 303 4.07 -14.03 3.29
CA ASP A 303 2.80 -14.24 2.58
C ASP A 303 2.06 -12.92 2.22
N ARG A 304 2.02 -11.95 3.14
CA ARG A 304 1.27 -10.69 2.93
C ARG A 304 2.09 -9.53 2.35
N LEU A 305 3.41 -9.67 2.27
CA LEU A 305 4.31 -8.59 1.88
C LEU A 305 5.15 -8.93 0.63
N ASP A 306 5.21 -10.20 0.24
CA ASP A 306 6.10 -10.73 -0.80
C ASP A 306 7.58 -10.33 -0.59
N LEU A 307 7.98 -10.16 0.68
CA LEU A 307 9.34 -9.79 1.07
C LEU A 307 10.14 -11.03 1.46
N ALA A 308 11.35 -11.11 0.93
CA ALA A 308 12.33 -12.17 1.18
C ALA A 308 12.64 -12.35 2.67
N VAL A 309 12.72 -13.61 3.10
CA VAL A 309 13.09 -13.98 4.46
C VAL A 309 14.48 -14.60 4.46
N GLU A 310 15.43 -13.93 5.10
CA GLU A 310 16.84 -14.30 5.10
C GLU A 310 17.22 -15.21 6.27
N ASN A 311 18.25 -16.03 6.08
CA ASN A 311 18.88 -16.87 7.11
C ASN A 311 17.93 -17.86 7.83
N GLU A 312 16.89 -18.32 7.14
CA GLU A 312 15.95 -19.31 7.63
C GLU A 312 16.26 -20.70 7.07
N GLU A 313 16.09 -21.75 7.90
CA GLU A 313 16.44 -23.13 7.53
C GLU A 313 15.25 -23.82 6.84
N VAL A 314 15.43 -24.12 5.57
CA VAL A 314 14.51 -24.90 4.73
C VAL A 314 15.00 -26.35 4.66
N ILE A 315 14.07 -27.30 4.77
CA ILE A 315 14.37 -28.73 4.71
C ILE A 315 13.87 -29.28 3.38
N PHE A 316 14.77 -29.94 2.64
CA PHE A 316 14.46 -30.75 1.47
C PHE A 316 14.50 -32.23 1.88
N SER A 317 13.31 -32.82 2.02
CA SER A 317 13.15 -34.22 2.38
C SER A 317 13.12 -35.10 1.15
N TYR A 318 14.02 -36.09 1.09
CA TYR A 318 14.15 -37.01 -0.03
C TYR A 318 13.40 -38.30 0.29
N GLN A 319 12.56 -38.74 -0.64
CA GLN A 319 11.85 -40.01 -0.55
C GLN A 319 12.08 -40.78 -1.84
N TYR A 320 12.32 -42.08 -1.74
CA TYR A 320 12.35 -42.97 -2.89
C TYR A 320 11.18 -43.95 -2.86
N PHE A 321 10.75 -44.40 -4.03
CA PHE A 321 9.70 -45.39 -4.15
C PHE A 321 10.30 -46.80 -4.05
N ASP A 322 9.85 -47.57 -3.06
CA ASP A 322 10.22 -48.98 -2.93
C ASP A 322 9.21 -49.86 -3.67
N ASP A 323 9.62 -50.46 -4.78
CA ASP A 323 8.76 -51.33 -5.59
C ASP A 323 8.34 -52.61 -4.86
N ALA A 324 9.08 -53.04 -3.84
CA ALA A 324 8.79 -54.28 -3.10
C ALA A 324 7.63 -54.10 -2.10
N THR A 325 7.55 -52.92 -1.48
CA THR A 325 6.50 -52.57 -0.50
C THR A 325 5.39 -51.73 -1.11
N GLY A 326 5.65 -51.04 -2.21
CA GLY A 326 4.73 -50.10 -2.86
C GLY A 326 4.59 -48.77 -2.09
N GLU A 327 5.54 -48.45 -1.21
CA GLU A 327 5.51 -47.28 -0.34
C GLU A 327 6.68 -46.30 -0.61
N TRP A 328 6.49 -45.04 -0.23
CA TRP A 328 7.54 -44.02 -0.27
C TRP A 328 8.37 -44.08 1.02
N VAL A 329 9.66 -44.39 0.90
CA VAL A 329 10.59 -44.49 2.01
C VAL A 329 11.41 -43.21 2.10
N VAL A 330 11.52 -42.63 3.31
CA VAL A 330 12.35 -41.44 3.56
C VAL A 330 13.82 -41.85 3.56
N SER A 331 14.61 -41.16 2.75
CA SER A 331 16.05 -41.34 2.66
C SER A 331 16.80 -40.55 3.74
N ASP A 332 18.01 -41.01 4.07
CA ASP A 332 18.94 -40.30 4.96
C ASP A 332 19.58 -39.07 4.29
N LEU A 333 19.37 -38.88 2.97
CA LEU A 333 19.91 -37.77 2.16
C LEU A 333 19.28 -36.39 2.42
N ASN A 334 18.46 -36.24 3.46
CA ASN A 334 17.76 -35.00 3.79
C ASN A 334 18.72 -33.80 3.84
N ASN A 335 18.50 -32.84 2.94
CA ASN A 335 19.36 -31.67 2.82
C ASN A 335 18.70 -30.47 3.51
N LYS A 336 19.52 -29.70 4.23
CA LYS A 336 19.10 -28.49 4.93
C LYS A 336 19.84 -27.31 4.33
N SER A 337 19.09 -26.34 3.84
CA SER A 337 19.64 -25.15 3.20
C SER A 337 19.12 -23.90 3.90
N ARG A 338 19.95 -22.87 3.99
CA ARG A 338 19.57 -21.58 4.58
C ARG A 338 19.29 -20.58 3.48
N THR A 339 18.25 -19.76 3.67
CA THR A 339 17.88 -18.73 2.71
C THR A 339 18.91 -17.59 2.66
N ASN A 340 19.19 -17.09 1.46
CA ASN A 340 20.08 -15.94 1.22
C ASN A 340 19.33 -14.59 1.37
N GLU A 341 19.98 -13.47 1.00
CA GLU A 341 19.38 -12.11 1.03
C GLU A 341 18.12 -11.97 0.16
N GLN A 342 17.97 -12.82 -0.85
CA GLN A 342 16.77 -12.87 -1.70
C GLN A 342 15.72 -13.86 -1.19
N GLY A 343 15.95 -14.47 -0.02
CA GLY A 343 15.07 -15.49 0.56
C GLY A 343 15.17 -16.83 -0.13
N ILE A 344 16.19 -17.07 -0.97
CA ILE A 344 16.30 -18.28 -1.79
C ILE A 344 17.11 -19.33 -1.04
N ALA A 345 16.53 -20.53 -0.92
CA ALA A 345 17.20 -21.74 -0.49
C ALA A 345 17.32 -22.69 -1.69
N SER A 346 18.53 -23.19 -1.93
CA SER A 346 18.82 -24.12 -3.03
C SER A 346 19.37 -25.44 -2.52
N PHE A 347 19.19 -26.48 -3.33
CA PHE A 347 19.87 -27.76 -3.15
C PHE A 347 20.43 -28.25 -4.48
N GLU A 348 21.51 -29.01 -4.39
CA GLU A 348 22.10 -29.74 -5.50
C GLU A 348 22.26 -31.19 -5.06
N TRP A 349 21.79 -32.13 -5.90
CA TRP A 349 21.88 -33.56 -5.65
C TRP A 349 22.30 -34.28 -6.93
N ALA A 350 23.28 -35.18 -6.82
CA ALA A 350 23.65 -36.06 -7.92
C ALA A 350 22.71 -37.27 -7.92
N PHE A 351 21.94 -37.45 -9.00
CA PHE A 351 20.90 -38.45 -9.07
C PHE A 351 21.46 -39.88 -9.02
N ASP A 352 21.05 -40.66 -8.02
CA ASP A 352 21.56 -42.02 -7.78
C ASP A 352 20.99 -43.09 -8.75
N GLY A 353 20.21 -42.67 -9.74
CA GLY A 353 19.71 -43.54 -10.80
C GLY A 353 18.80 -44.64 -10.27
N LYS A 354 19.20 -45.91 -10.47
CA LYS A 354 18.47 -47.10 -9.99
C LYS A 354 18.99 -47.65 -8.67
N SER A 355 19.88 -46.93 -8.00
CA SER A 355 20.38 -47.28 -6.67
C SER A 355 19.78 -46.34 -5.64
N CYS A 356 18.77 -46.78 -4.90
CA CYS A 356 18.18 -46.02 -3.80
C CYS A 356 18.85 -46.41 -2.49
N ASP A 357 19.66 -45.53 -1.90
CA ASP A 357 20.38 -45.78 -0.63
C ASP A 357 21.14 -47.12 -0.59
N GLY A 358 21.72 -47.51 -1.75
CA GLY A 358 22.47 -48.75 -1.91
C GLY A 358 21.62 -50.00 -2.22
N GLN A 359 20.30 -49.88 -2.31
CA GLN A 359 19.40 -50.95 -2.76
C GLN A 359 18.93 -50.70 -4.22
N PRO A 360 18.72 -51.76 -5.02
CA PRO A 360 18.17 -51.61 -6.36
C PRO A 360 16.69 -51.17 -6.30
N CYS A 361 16.34 -50.11 -7.02
CA CYS A 361 14.99 -49.54 -7.08
C CYS A 361 14.62 -49.12 -8.53
N SER A 362 13.36 -48.77 -8.78
CA SER A 362 12.88 -48.23 -10.06
C SER A 362 13.49 -46.88 -10.43
N GLY A 363 14.14 -46.18 -9.49
CA GLY A 363 14.71 -44.85 -9.69
C GLY A 363 13.65 -43.75 -9.69
N LEU A 364 12.58 -43.94 -8.92
CA LEU A 364 11.56 -42.92 -8.68
C LEU A 364 11.83 -42.26 -7.33
N TRP A 365 12.06 -40.96 -7.38
CA TRP A 365 12.34 -40.12 -6.23
C TRP A 365 11.34 -38.97 -6.14
N ARG A 366 11.10 -38.52 -4.93
CA ARG A 366 10.23 -37.39 -4.63
C ARG A 366 10.90 -36.52 -3.59
N ILE A 367 11.05 -35.25 -3.91
CA ILE A 367 11.69 -34.28 -3.01
C ILE A 367 10.61 -33.30 -2.54
N THR A 368 10.45 -33.24 -1.22
CA THR A 368 9.48 -32.36 -0.55
C THR A 368 10.24 -31.25 0.16
N ALA A 369 10.03 -30.02 -0.29
CA ALA A 369 10.53 -28.82 0.37
C ALA A 369 9.50 -28.33 1.39
N PHE A 370 9.93 -28.11 2.64
CA PHE A 370 9.08 -27.54 3.68
C PHE A 370 9.90 -26.68 4.66
N TYR A 371 9.23 -25.73 5.29
CA TYR A 371 9.81 -24.85 6.28
C TYR A 371 9.18 -25.11 7.67
N PRO A 372 9.95 -25.60 8.65
CA PRO A 372 9.41 -25.98 9.96
C PRO A 372 9.01 -24.79 10.85
N GLY A 373 9.34 -23.55 10.47
CA GLY A 373 9.09 -22.36 11.27
C GLY A 373 10.26 -21.99 12.19
N SER A 374 10.29 -20.72 12.60
CA SER A 374 11.22 -20.19 13.60
C SER A 374 10.47 -19.36 14.65
N THR A 375 11.17 -18.67 15.55
CA THR A 375 10.52 -17.82 16.55
C THR A 375 9.71 -16.68 15.93
N LEU A 376 10.23 -16.08 14.86
CA LEU A 376 9.64 -14.91 14.20
C LEU A 376 8.74 -15.27 13.01
N PHE A 377 8.87 -16.47 12.46
CA PHE A 377 8.16 -16.89 11.26
C PHE A 377 7.38 -18.18 11.52
N SER A 378 6.13 -18.25 11.05
CA SER A 378 5.35 -19.49 11.16
C SER A 378 5.89 -20.57 10.24
N ALA A 379 5.63 -21.84 10.57
CA ALA A 379 5.84 -22.93 9.62
C ALA A 379 5.09 -22.67 8.31
N SER A 380 5.60 -23.21 7.20
CA SER A 380 4.89 -23.17 5.92
C SER A 380 3.57 -23.93 6.03
N GLN A 381 2.49 -23.35 5.51
CA GLN A 381 1.19 -24.03 5.47
C GLN A 381 1.18 -25.17 4.45
N ASP A 382 1.81 -24.91 3.29
CA ASP A 382 1.91 -25.83 2.18
C ASP A 382 3.35 -26.28 1.96
N ASN A 383 3.51 -27.57 1.62
CA ASN A 383 4.79 -28.17 1.29
C ASN A 383 4.86 -28.37 -0.22
N ILE A 384 6.01 -28.04 -0.83
CA ILE A 384 6.18 -28.19 -2.28
C ILE A 384 6.81 -29.55 -2.55
N THR A 385 6.13 -30.36 -3.36
CA THR A 385 6.59 -31.71 -3.69
C THR A 385 6.71 -31.86 -5.20
N HIS A 386 7.89 -32.29 -5.67
CA HIS A 386 8.08 -32.69 -7.06
C HIS A 386 8.80 -34.04 -7.18
N GLU A 387 8.51 -34.75 -8.26
CA GLU A 387 9.04 -36.08 -8.56
C GLU A 387 10.18 -36.02 -9.59
N VAL A 388 11.13 -36.93 -9.43
CA VAL A 388 12.27 -37.18 -10.31
C VAL A 388 12.26 -38.65 -10.67
N SER A 389 12.20 -38.97 -11.97
CA SER A 389 12.19 -40.34 -12.47
C SER A 389 13.45 -40.64 -13.28
N TYR A 390 13.99 -41.84 -13.14
CA TYR A 390 15.09 -42.32 -13.95
C TYR A 390 14.71 -42.46 -15.43
N LYS A 391 15.51 -41.87 -16.31
CA LYS A 391 15.49 -42.16 -17.75
C LYS A 391 16.92 -42.15 -18.26
N LYS A 392 17.33 -43.26 -18.86
CA LYS A 392 18.63 -43.37 -19.53
C LYS A 392 18.75 -42.29 -20.60
N ALA A 393 19.87 -41.56 -20.63
CA ALA A 393 20.12 -40.58 -21.68
C ALA A 393 20.14 -41.31 -23.04
N ASP A 394 19.29 -40.86 -23.98
CA ASP A 394 19.45 -41.26 -25.36
C ASP A 394 20.79 -40.68 -25.82
N ALA A 395 21.76 -41.54 -26.13
CA ALA A 395 22.99 -41.11 -26.77
C ALA A 395 22.58 -40.29 -27.99
N LEU A 396 22.95 -39.00 -28.04
CA LEU A 396 22.78 -38.17 -29.22
C LEU A 396 23.43 -38.90 -30.40
N SER A 397 22.60 -39.62 -31.15
CA SER A 397 22.97 -40.11 -32.46
C SER A 397 23.18 -38.85 -33.29
N SER A 398 24.45 -38.58 -33.59
CA SER A 398 24.92 -37.52 -34.46
C SER A 398 24.55 -37.78 -35.93
N ASP A 399 23.37 -38.30 -36.18
CA ASP A 399 22.81 -38.45 -37.53
C ASP A 399 21.84 -37.30 -37.80
N GLY A 400 22.39 -36.08 -37.72
CA GLY A 400 21.70 -34.83 -38.02
C GLY A 400 21.53 -34.65 -39.53
N GLY A 401 20.66 -35.45 -40.15
CA GLY A 401 20.20 -35.19 -41.51
C GLY A 401 19.60 -33.78 -41.65
N LEU A 402 19.61 -33.23 -42.87
CA LEU A 402 19.12 -31.89 -43.25
C LEU A 402 17.70 -31.54 -42.73
N LEU A 403 16.93 -32.54 -42.28
CA LEU A 403 15.55 -32.43 -41.81
C LEU A 403 15.40 -32.66 -40.28
N SER A 404 16.42 -32.36 -39.47
CA SER A 404 16.28 -32.34 -38.01
C SER A 404 15.47 -31.10 -37.55
N PRO A 405 14.71 -31.18 -36.43
CA PRO A 405 13.86 -30.08 -35.97
C PRO A 405 14.60 -28.75 -35.73
N GLY A 406 15.86 -28.80 -35.31
CA GLY A 406 16.71 -27.62 -35.11
C GLY A 406 17.10 -26.92 -36.42
N ASN A 407 17.37 -27.68 -37.48
CA ASN A 407 17.77 -27.14 -38.78
C ASN A 407 16.57 -26.58 -39.58
N LEU A 408 15.38 -27.14 -39.37
CA LEU A 408 14.12 -26.64 -39.94
C LEU A 408 13.79 -25.22 -39.45
N LEU A 409 14.04 -24.94 -38.16
CA LEU A 409 13.80 -23.60 -37.59
C LEU A 409 14.76 -22.56 -38.19
N GLY A 410 16.03 -22.92 -38.40
CA GLY A 410 17.03 -22.06 -39.04
C GLY A 410 16.67 -21.73 -40.49
N LEU A 411 16.22 -22.72 -41.28
CA LEU A 411 15.78 -22.51 -42.66
C LEU A 411 14.52 -21.63 -42.74
N ALA A 412 13.57 -21.79 -41.81
CA ALA A 412 12.35 -20.99 -41.77
C ALA A 412 12.64 -19.49 -41.57
N ILE A 413 13.61 -19.15 -40.71
CA ILE A 413 14.02 -17.77 -40.45
C ILE A 413 14.63 -17.12 -41.70
N VAL A 414 15.50 -17.86 -42.42
CA VAL A 414 16.15 -17.36 -43.65
C VAL A 414 15.11 -17.13 -44.76
N VAL A 415 14.15 -18.02 -44.92
CA VAL A 415 13.06 -17.86 -45.90
C VAL A 415 12.17 -16.65 -45.57
N MET A 416 11.83 -16.44 -44.30
CA MET A 416 11.06 -15.28 -43.86
C MET A 416 11.80 -13.96 -44.12
N ALA A 417 13.11 -13.90 -43.85
CA ALA A 417 13.91 -12.72 -44.13
C ALA A 417 13.95 -12.38 -45.63
N LEU A 418 14.05 -13.39 -46.50
CA LEU A 418 14.00 -13.21 -47.96
C LEU A 418 12.62 -12.77 -48.47
N LEU A 419 11.54 -13.27 -47.88
CA LEU A 419 10.18 -12.84 -48.22
C LEU A 419 9.92 -11.39 -47.83
N ILE A 420 10.40 -10.95 -46.66
CA ILE A 420 10.29 -9.56 -46.22
C ILE A 420 11.09 -8.64 -47.14
N ALA A 421 12.33 -9.00 -47.47
CA ALA A 421 13.17 -8.23 -48.39
C ALA A 421 12.54 -8.13 -49.80
N GLY A 422 11.98 -9.25 -50.31
CA GLY A 422 11.26 -9.28 -51.59
C GLY A 422 10.00 -8.42 -51.60
N ALA A 423 9.23 -8.42 -50.51
CA ALA A 423 8.05 -7.58 -50.36
C ALA A 423 8.39 -6.08 -50.35
N ILE A 424 9.45 -5.69 -49.63
CA ILE A 424 9.93 -4.29 -49.59
C ILE A 424 10.38 -3.85 -51.00
N TYR A 425 11.12 -4.70 -51.72
CA TYR A 425 11.56 -4.39 -53.09
C TYR A 425 10.36 -4.20 -54.04
N TYR A 426 9.36 -5.08 -53.96
CA TYR A 426 8.16 -4.99 -54.79
C TYR A 426 7.35 -3.71 -54.54
N GLN A 427 7.15 -3.32 -53.27
CA GLN A 427 6.49 -2.07 -52.91
C GLN A 427 7.23 -0.85 -53.51
N ARG A 428 8.56 -0.83 -53.39
CA ARG A 428 9.41 0.28 -53.88
C ARG A 428 9.39 0.44 -55.40
N VAL A 429 9.20 -0.64 -56.16
CA VAL A 429 9.06 -0.59 -57.63
C VAL A 429 7.67 -0.09 -58.04
N GLN A 430 6.63 -0.43 -57.28
CA GLN A 430 5.27 0.03 -57.56
C GLN A 430 5.14 1.56 -57.37
N GLU A 431 5.79 2.12 -56.35
CA GLU A 431 5.80 3.57 -56.08
C GLU A 431 6.46 4.36 -57.23
N ARG A 432 7.57 3.87 -57.81
CA ARG A 432 8.26 4.56 -58.92
C ARG A 432 7.41 4.74 -60.18
N ARG A 433 6.54 3.78 -60.51
CA ARG A 433 5.65 3.87 -61.69
C ARG A 433 4.51 4.88 -61.49
N GLN A 434 4.13 5.17 -60.25
CA GLN A 434 3.04 6.10 -59.93
C GLN A 434 3.48 7.57 -60.11
N VAL A 435 4.72 7.89 -59.73
CA VAL A 435 5.23 9.27 -59.79
C VAL A 435 5.59 9.68 -61.22
N GLN A 436 6.05 8.75 -62.07
CA GLN A 436 6.33 9.03 -63.48
C GLN A 436 5.07 9.39 -64.28
N ALA A 437 3.92 8.78 -63.98
CA ALA A 437 2.64 9.12 -64.60
C ALA A 437 2.11 10.49 -64.16
N LEU A 438 2.32 10.88 -62.90
CA LEU A 438 1.97 12.20 -62.37
C LEU A 438 2.83 13.33 -62.97
N ARG A 439 4.14 13.09 -63.12
CA ARG A 439 5.07 14.01 -63.82
C ARG A 439 4.62 14.27 -65.26
N GLY A 440 4.18 13.24 -65.98
CA GLY A 440 3.66 13.36 -67.34
C GLY A 440 2.44 14.30 -67.43
N ILE A 441 1.46 14.15 -66.54
CA ILE A 441 0.24 14.97 -66.53
C ILE A 441 0.54 16.45 -66.22
N LEU A 442 1.45 16.72 -65.28
CA LEU A 442 1.82 18.10 -64.92
C LEU A 442 2.65 18.78 -66.02
N THR A 443 3.53 18.02 -66.69
CA THR A 443 4.35 18.53 -67.80
C THR A 443 3.49 18.83 -69.03
N ASP A 444 2.51 17.96 -69.34
CA ASP A 444 1.55 18.18 -70.43
C ASP A 444 0.67 19.42 -70.18
N ALA A 445 0.24 19.64 -68.94
CA ALA A 445 -0.51 20.83 -68.56
C ALA A 445 0.32 22.12 -68.70
N MET A 446 1.60 22.07 -68.33
CA MET A 446 2.52 23.19 -68.49
C MET A 446 2.71 23.56 -69.96
N MET A 447 2.87 22.56 -70.84
CA MET A 447 2.97 22.77 -72.29
C MET A 447 1.69 23.38 -72.88
N GLN A 448 0.50 22.98 -72.40
CA GLN A 448 -0.78 23.56 -72.82
C GLN A 448 -0.99 25.00 -72.33
N LEU A 449 -0.45 25.34 -71.16
CA LEU A 449 -0.46 26.70 -70.60
C LEU A 449 0.47 27.66 -71.36
N GLU A 450 1.57 27.17 -71.90
CA GLU A 450 2.47 27.96 -72.76
C GLU A 450 1.89 28.19 -74.17
N ALA A 451 1.11 27.24 -74.69
CA ALA A 451 0.63 27.26 -76.08
C ALA A 451 -0.76 27.90 -76.30
N SER A 452 -1.64 27.93 -75.29
CA SER A 452 -3.02 28.41 -75.44
C SER A 452 -3.22 29.86 -74.99
N ASN A 453 -4.20 30.57 -75.56
CA ASN A 453 -4.55 31.95 -75.17
C ASN A 453 -5.70 31.99 -74.14
N GLU A 454 -6.24 30.82 -73.75
CA GLU A 454 -7.34 30.65 -72.79
C GLU A 454 -6.83 29.85 -71.56
N TYR A 455 -6.14 30.55 -70.66
CA TYR A 455 -5.40 29.94 -69.54
C TYR A 455 -6.29 29.21 -68.52
N ILE A 456 -7.52 29.68 -68.30
CA ILE A 456 -8.46 29.09 -67.36
C ILE A 456 -8.84 27.67 -67.78
N ALA A 457 -9.02 27.42 -69.08
CA ALA A 457 -9.40 26.11 -69.60
C ALA A 457 -8.29 25.07 -69.41
N ALA A 458 -7.03 25.45 -69.67
CA ALA A 458 -5.88 24.57 -69.49
C ALA A 458 -5.66 24.16 -68.02
N ILE A 459 -5.82 25.11 -67.08
CA ILE A 459 -5.76 24.81 -65.63
C ILE A 459 -6.90 23.85 -65.24
N PHE A 460 -8.12 24.09 -65.73
CA PHE A 460 -9.27 23.24 -65.41
C PHE A 460 -9.15 21.83 -65.99
N ASP A 461 -8.55 21.66 -67.17
CA ASP A 461 -8.33 20.35 -67.77
C ASP A 461 -7.15 19.59 -67.13
N CYS A 462 -6.11 20.30 -66.67
CA CYS A 462 -5.09 19.74 -65.78
C CYS A 462 -5.74 19.18 -64.50
N TYR A 463 -6.61 19.96 -63.87
CA TYR A 463 -7.36 19.55 -62.68
C TYR A 463 -8.16 18.27 -62.94
N LYS A 464 -8.98 18.20 -64.00
CA LYS A 464 -9.75 16.98 -64.34
C LYS A 464 -8.85 15.76 -64.55
N SER A 465 -7.70 15.94 -65.18
CA SER A 465 -6.73 14.87 -65.45
C SER A 465 -6.10 14.34 -64.16
N LEU A 466 -5.75 15.24 -63.24
CA LEU A 466 -5.27 14.88 -61.89
C LEU A 466 -6.33 14.13 -61.08
N VAL A 467 -7.58 14.61 -61.08
CA VAL A 467 -8.70 13.92 -60.41
C VAL A 467 -8.90 12.51 -60.96
N LYS A 468 -8.85 12.35 -62.29
CA LYS A 468 -8.97 11.04 -62.93
C LYS A 468 -7.81 10.11 -62.56
N HIS A 469 -6.60 10.65 -62.46
CA HIS A 469 -5.42 9.90 -62.01
C HIS A 469 -5.59 9.43 -60.57
N PHE A 470 -5.92 10.32 -59.64
CA PHE A 470 -6.11 9.96 -58.23
C PHE A 470 -7.24 8.94 -58.01
N LYS A 471 -8.33 9.00 -58.78
CA LYS A 471 -9.38 7.97 -58.76
C LYS A 471 -8.87 6.61 -59.23
N LYS A 472 -8.07 6.57 -60.31
CA LYS A 472 -7.55 5.32 -60.89
C LYS A 472 -6.60 4.57 -59.95
N TYR A 473 -5.79 5.31 -59.18
CA TYR A 473 -4.76 4.73 -58.31
C TYR A 473 -5.19 4.61 -56.84
N GLY A 474 -6.48 4.77 -56.55
CA GLY A 474 -7.05 4.42 -55.24
C GLY A 474 -6.78 5.43 -54.12
N PHE A 475 -6.18 6.59 -54.42
CA PHE A 475 -6.07 7.71 -53.47
C PHE A 475 -7.43 8.31 -53.09
N MET A 476 -8.50 7.90 -53.79
CA MET A 476 -9.86 8.35 -53.53
C MET A 476 -10.91 7.29 -53.86
N LYS A 477 -12.02 7.28 -53.10
CA LYS A 477 -13.14 6.35 -53.28
C LYS A 477 -14.41 6.95 -53.91
N LYS A 478 -14.60 8.29 -53.93
CA LYS A 478 -15.76 8.99 -54.54
C LYS A 478 -15.33 10.31 -55.20
N VAL A 479 -16.21 10.91 -56.03
CA VAL A 479 -16.01 12.24 -56.64
C VAL A 479 -16.13 13.30 -55.54
N TYR A 480 -15.22 14.27 -55.50
CA TYR A 480 -15.14 15.32 -54.46
C TYR A 480 -16.47 15.99 -54.16
N GLU A 481 -16.80 16.15 -52.87
CA GLU A 481 -17.90 17.01 -52.42
C GLU A 481 -17.40 18.36 -51.90
N THR A 482 -16.16 18.46 -51.35
CA THR A 482 -15.62 19.72 -50.78
C THR A 482 -14.15 19.99 -51.14
N ALA A 483 -13.71 21.25 -51.10
CA ALA A 483 -12.33 21.68 -51.43
C ALA A 483 -11.25 21.07 -50.52
N ARG A 484 -11.59 20.85 -49.24
CA ARG A 484 -10.70 20.26 -48.23
C ARG A 484 -10.38 18.79 -48.50
N GLU A 485 -11.30 18.04 -49.10
CA GLU A 485 -11.04 16.66 -49.54
C GLU A 485 -10.07 16.61 -50.73
N PHE A 486 -10.12 17.62 -51.60
CA PHE A 486 -9.18 17.78 -52.70
C PHE A 486 -7.77 18.07 -52.19
N GLU A 487 -7.63 19.04 -51.29
CA GLU A 487 -6.33 19.36 -50.67
C GLU A 487 -5.71 18.14 -49.98
N ALA A 488 -6.49 17.40 -49.17
CA ALA A 488 -5.99 16.22 -48.47
C ALA A 488 -5.50 15.12 -49.43
N ALA A 489 -6.22 14.91 -50.54
CA ALA A 489 -5.82 13.94 -51.56
C ALA A 489 -4.55 14.37 -52.30
N VAL A 490 -4.41 15.66 -52.63
CA VAL A 490 -3.21 16.23 -53.28
C VAL A 490 -2.00 16.09 -52.36
N ARG A 491 -2.13 16.48 -51.08
CA ARG A 491 -1.04 16.34 -50.09
C ARG A 491 -0.63 14.89 -49.87
N SER A 492 -1.59 13.95 -49.87
CA SER A 492 -1.29 12.53 -49.75
C SER A 492 -0.58 11.97 -50.99
N ALA A 493 -0.95 12.43 -52.19
CA ALA A 493 -0.36 11.93 -53.43
C ALA A 493 1.02 12.54 -53.74
N PHE A 494 1.26 13.76 -53.26
CA PHE A 494 2.52 14.50 -53.42
C PHE A 494 3.26 14.69 -52.09
N ASN A 495 3.27 13.68 -51.23
CA ASN A 495 3.94 13.72 -49.92
C ASN A 495 5.46 14.02 -49.98
N MET A 496 6.06 13.88 -51.15
CA MET A 496 7.48 14.11 -51.44
C MET A 496 7.80 15.56 -51.86
N VAL A 497 6.78 16.38 -52.11
CA VAL A 497 6.93 17.79 -52.52
C VAL A 497 6.81 18.68 -51.28
N PRO A 498 7.65 19.72 -51.14
CA PRO A 498 7.55 20.67 -50.04
C PRO A 498 6.15 21.29 -49.92
N THR A 499 5.64 21.42 -48.69
CA THR A 499 4.26 21.84 -48.43
C THR A 499 3.97 23.26 -48.92
N ASP A 500 4.96 24.14 -48.88
CA ASP A 500 4.89 25.53 -49.36
C ASP A 500 4.66 25.61 -50.89
N GLN A 501 5.21 24.67 -51.66
CA GLN A 501 4.99 24.60 -53.11
C GLN A 501 3.57 24.08 -53.43
N LEU A 502 3.08 23.12 -52.65
CA LEU A 502 1.73 22.57 -52.79
C LEU A 502 0.65 23.59 -52.43
N ASP A 503 0.88 24.42 -51.42
CA ASP A 503 -0.06 25.47 -51.02
C ASP A 503 -0.25 26.52 -52.11
N ASN A 504 0.84 26.95 -52.76
CA ASN A 504 0.78 27.85 -53.91
C ASN A 504 0.03 27.24 -55.10
N PHE A 505 0.25 25.94 -55.36
CA PHE A 505 -0.47 25.22 -56.41
C PHE A 505 -1.97 25.17 -56.12
N LEU A 506 -2.38 24.79 -54.90
CA LEU A 506 -3.79 24.75 -54.50
C LEU A 506 -4.45 26.12 -54.57
N SER A 507 -3.75 27.18 -54.14
CA SER A 507 -4.24 28.56 -54.22
C SER A 507 -4.57 28.96 -55.67
N ILE A 508 -3.74 28.58 -56.65
CA ILE A 508 -4.01 28.87 -58.07
C ILE A 508 -5.26 28.14 -58.57
N PHE A 509 -5.51 26.90 -58.12
CA PHE A 509 -6.72 26.17 -58.50
C PHE A 509 -7.99 26.73 -57.84
N GLU A 510 -7.90 27.16 -56.59
CA GLU A 510 -9.03 27.79 -55.91
C GLU A 510 -9.38 29.13 -56.56
N GLU A 511 -8.37 29.95 -56.86
CA GLU A 511 -8.53 31.22 -57.56
C GLU A 511 -9.14 31.01 -58.95
N ALA A 512 -8.65 30.04 -59.74
CA ALA A 512 -9.21 29.72 -61.05
C ALA A 512 -10.64 29.15 -61.01
N ARG A 513 -11.08 28.59 -59.88
CA ARG A 513 -12.40 27.95 -59.74
C ARG A 513 -13.47 28.87 -59.15
N TYR A 514 -13.10 29.77 -58.25
CA TYR A 514 -14.06 30.53 -57.43
C TYR A 514 -13.94 32.05 -57.57
N SER A 515 -12.94 32.56 -58.29
CA SER A 515 -12.77 34.00 -58.49
C SER A 515 -13.56 34.54 -59.69
N GLU A 516 -14.16 35.72 -59.55
CA GLU A 516 -14.89 36.44 -60.62
C GLU A 516 -14.03 37.53 -61.33
N HIS A 517 -12.73 37.65 -61.02
CA HIS A 517 -11.84 38.61 -61.70
C HIS A 517 -11.30 38.09 -63.04
N THR A 518 -11.05 38.99 -64.00
CA THR A 518 -10.42 38.65 -65.29
C THR A 518 -8.94 38.36 -65.10
N ILE A 519 -8.56 37.10 -65.23
CA ILE A 519 -7.17 36.62 -65.07
C ILE A 519 -6.30 37.12 -66.23
N ASP A 520 -5.17 37.77 -65.92
CA ASP A 520 -4.22 38.31 -66.90
C ASP A 520 -2.96 37.42 -67.07
N ALA A 521 -2.03 37.83 -67.93
CA ALA A 521 -0.80 37.09 -68.24
C ALA A 521 0.13 36.90 -67.02
N THR A 522 0.01 37.72 -65.97
CA THR A 522 0.85 37.62 -64.77
C THR A 522 0.47 36.40 -63.92
N HIS A 523 -0.82 36.07 -63.84
CA HIS A 523 -1.31 34.86 -63.17
C HIS A 523 -0.90 33.59 -63.92
N ARG A 524 -0.83 33.63 -65.25
CA ARG A 524 -0.29 32.53 -66.07
C ARG A 524 1.17 32.25 -65.73
N ASP A 525 2.01 33.29 -65.72
CA ASP A 525 3.44 33.13 -65.46
C ASP A 525 3.68 32.60 -64.04
N ARG A 526 2.85 33.02 -63.06
CA ARG A 526 2.81 32.47 -61.70
C ARG A 526 2.43 30.99 -61.67
N ALA A 527 1.45 30.56 -62.47
CA ALA A 527 1.07 29.16 -62.59
C ALA A 527 2.18 28.31 -63.22
N ILE A 528 2.83 28.80 -64.26
CA ILE A 528 3.95 28.12 -64.92
C ILE A 528 5.14 27.96 -63.95
N GLN A 529 5.48 29.00 -63.20
CA GLN A 529 6.56 28.92 -62.19
C GLN A 529 6.25 27.89 -61.10
N THR A 530 5.00 27.87 -60.61
CA THR A 530 4.57 26.95 -59.56
C THR A 530 4.57 25.49 -60.04
N LEU A 531 4.06 25.23 -61.26
CA LEU A 531 4.07 23.90 -61.88
C LEU A 531 5.49 23.40 -62.17
N ASN A 532 6.40 24.29 -62.62
CA ASN A 532 7.81 23.97 -62.81
C ASN A 532 8.49 23.57 -61.48
N ALA A 533 8.25 24.32 -60.41
CA ALA A 533 8.83 24.02 -59.09
C ALA A 533 8.40 22.64 -58.58
N ILE A 534 7.12 22.29 -58.73
CA ILE A 534 6.59 20.97 -58.34
C ILE A 534 7.15 19.87 -59.24
N THR A 535 7.26 20.10 -60.54
CA THR A 535 7.81 19.09 -61.47
C THR A 535 9.30 18.82 -61.18
N ASN A 536 10.07 19.85 -60.84
CA ASN A 536 11.48 19.72 -60.48
C ASN A 536 11.68 19.02 -59.13
N SER A 537 10.88 19.35 -58.11
CA SER A 537 10.94 18.65 -56.82
C SER A 537 10.55 17.17 -56.96
N LEU A 538 9.55 16.85 -57.79
CA LEU A 538 9.20 15.46 -58.13
C LEU A 538 10.32 14.73 -58.88
N THR A 539 11.08 15.42 -59.74
CA THR A 539 12.21 14.84 -60.46
C THR A 539 13.37 14.54 -59.50
N MET A 540 13.65 15.45 -58.57
CA MET A 540 14.69 15.26 -57.55
C MET A 540 14.33 14.14 -56.55
N SER A 541 13.07 14.06 -56.12
CA SER A 541 12.61 13.01 -55.19
C SER A 541 12.58 11.63 -55.83
N LEU A 542 12.39 11.54 -57.15
CA LEU A 542 12.44 10.29 -57.91
C LEU A 542 13.86 9.74 -58.14
N GLY A 543 14.89 10.50 -57.79
CA GLY A 543 16.28 10.05 -57.85
C GLY A 543 16.76 9.75 -59.28
N GLU A 544 16.36 10.58 -60.25
CA GLU A 544 16.98 10.59 -61.58
C GLU A 544 18.38 11.21 -61.44
N GLU A 545 19.41 10.36 -61.46
CA GLU A 545 20.81 10.67 -61.15
C GLU A 545 21.32 11.93 -61.88
N ALA A 546 21.47 13.04 -61.14
CA ALA A 546 22.56 13.97 -61.44
C ALA A 546 23.85 13.19 -61.24
N THR A 547 24.51 12.86 -62.34
CA THR A 547 25.77 12.12 -62.40
C THR A 547 26.88 12.88 -61.67
N VAL A 548 27.01 12.65 -60.37
CA VAL A 548 28.17 13.07 -59.59
C VAL A 548 29.29 12.06 -59.86
N LYS A 549 30.36 12.52 -60.51
CA LYS A 549 31.60 11.76 -60.73
C LYS A 549 32.08 11.17 -59.40
N ARG A 550 32.26 9.85 -59.35
CA ARG A 550 32.94 9.15 -58.25
C ARG A 550 34.35 9.69 -58.09
N VAL A 551 34.67 10.20 -56.89
CA VAL A 551 36.04 10.30 -56.38
C VAL A 551 36.25 9.05 -55.51
N ASP A 552 37.32 8.30 -55.81
CA ASP A 552 37.69 7.07 -55.11
C ASP A 552 38.01 7.32 -53.62
N ILE A 553 37.29 6.62 -52.74
CA ILE A 553 37.42 6.67 -51.29
C ILE A 553 38.51 5.67 -50.85
N ALA A 554 39.77 5.93 -51.24
CA ALA A 554 40.90 5.09 -50.87
C ALA A 554 42.04 5.82 -50.13
N SER A 555 41.94 7.13 -49.87
CA SER A 555 43.02 7.90 -49.22
C SER A 555 42.70 8.47 -47.83
N LEU A 556 41.56 8.12 -47.23
CA LEU A 556 41.12 8.68 -45.94
C LEU A 556 41.81 8.11 -44.68
N TYR A 557 42.87 7.30 -44.83
CA TYR A 557 43.59 6.72 -43.68
C TYR A 557 45.03 7.20 -43.48
N GLU A 558 45.51 8.25 -44.17
CA GLU A 558 46.93 8.64 -44.07
C GLU A 558 47.24 10.07 -43.60
N ASN A 559 46.29 10.83 -43.04
CA ASN A 559 46.67 12.11 -42.44
C ASN A 559 45.85 12.49 -41.20
N GLN A 560 46.35 12.08 -40.04
CA GLN A 560 45.95 12.66 -38.76
C GLN A 560 46.73 13.96 -38.53
N THR A 561 46.11 15.11 -38.79
CA THR A 561 46.63 16.41 -38.35
C THR A 561 46.35 16.61 -36.85
N LYS A 562 47.42 16.80 -36.06
CA LYS A 562 47.39 17.07 -34.61
C LYS A 562 46.72 18.41 -34.30
N ALA A 563 45.99 18.48 -33.18
CA ALA A 563 45.29 19.68 -32.71
C ALA A 563 46.24 20.88 -32.52
N GLY A 564 45.85 22.06 -33.05
CA GLY A 564 46.57 23.33 -32.90
C GLY A 564 47.09 23.96 -34.21
N GLN A 565 46.87 23.33 -35.36
CA GLN A 565 47.14 23.91 -36.68
C GLN A 565 45.84 24.27 -37.40
N PHE A 566 45.82 25.45 -38.03
CA PHE A 566 44.73 25.88 -38.91
C PHE A 566 45.29 26.21 -40.29
N VAL A 567 44.47 25.96 -41.31
CA VAL A 567 44.78 26.21 -42.71
C VAL A 567 44.04 27.48 -43.11
N ASP A 568 44.77 28.49 -43.59
CA ASP A 568 44.15 29.71 -44.10
C ASP A 568 43.53 29.47 -45.49
N ALA A 569 42.72 30.41 -46.00
CA ALA A 569 41.96 30.27 -47.24
C ALA A 569 42.83 29.98 -48.49
N ASP A 570 44.13 30.25 -48.43
CA ASP A 570 45.11 29.94 -49.49
C ASP A 570 45.86 28.60 -49.31
N GLY A 571 45.48 27.78 -48.32
CA GLY A 571 45.93 26.39 -48.20
C GLY A 571 47.28 26.16 -47.49
N THR A 572 47.86 27.17 -46.86
CA THR A 572 49.09 27.02 -46.05
C THR A 572 48.77 26.79 -44.56
N VAL A 573 49.49 25.86 -43.94
CA VAL A 573 49.28 25.44 -42.54
C VAL A 573 50.04 26.36 -41.60
N ARG A 574 49.35 26.96 -40.61
CA ARG A 574 49.97 27.77 -39.56
C ARG A 574 49.57 27.27 -38.17
N GLN A 575 50.51 27.35 -37.23
CA GLN A 575 50.33 26.91 -35.84
C GLN A 575 50.18 28.14 -34.93
N ALA A 576 49.18 28.14 -34.06
CA ALA A 576 48.93 29.28 -33.17
C ALA A 576 50.05 29.41 -32.13
N GLY A 577 50.74 30.56 -32.11
CA GLY A 577 51.60 30.97 -30.98
C GLY A 577 53.11 31.12 -31.21
N ILE A 578 53.61 31.16 -32.46
CA ILE A 578 55.03 31.47 -32.71
C ILE A 578 55.14 32.85 -33.36
N VAL A 579 55.66 33.82 -32.60
CA VAL A 579 56.22 35.07 -33.11
C VAL A 579 57.70 34.78 -33.40
N GLU A 580 58.17 35.06 -34.61
CA GLU A 580 59.62 34.98 -34.90
C GLU A 580 60.35 36.05 -34.09
N GLY A 581 61.12 35.63 -33.08
CA GLY A 581 62.06 36.47 -32.36
C GLY A 581 62.08 36.20 -30.86
N GLU A 582 63.28 35.87 -30.37
CA GLU A 582 63.70 35.70 -28.97
C GLU A 582 63.27 34.40 -28.26
N GLY A 583 64.30 33.60 -27.96
CA GLY A 583 64.17 32.39 -27.16
C GLY A 583 64.36 32.67 -25.67
N SER A 584 63.66 31.90 -24.86
CA SER A 584 64.16 31.32 -23.61
C SER A 584 63.03 30.53 -22.96
N ASP A 585 63.28 29.22 -22.82
CA ASP A 585 63.08 28.44 -21.60
C ASP A 585 61.92 28.85 -20.68
N PHE A 586 60.87 28.03 -20.56
CA PHE A 586 60.25 27.75 -19.24
C PHE A 586 59.34 26.50 -19.28
N LYS A 587 59.62 25.57 -18.35
CA LYS A 587 58.83 24.39 -17.91
C LYS A 587 57.45 24.82 -17.39
N ILE A 588 56.35 24.06 -17.50
CA ILE A 588 56.06 22.63 -17.26
C ILE A 588 55.16 22.10 -18.37
#